data_AF-A0A2E9A4P2-F1
#
_entry.id   AF-A0A2E9A4P2-F1
#
_cell.length_a   1.000
_cell.length_b   1.000
_cell.length_c   1.000
_cell.angle_alpha   90.00
_cell.angle_beta   90.00
_cell.angle_gamma   90.00
#
_symmetry.space_group_name_H-M   'P 1'
#
loop_
_entity.id
_entity.type
_entity.pdbx_description
1 polymer ?
#
loop_
_entity_poly.entity_id
_entity_poly.type
_entity_poly.pdbx_seq_one_letter_code
_entity_poly.pdbx_strand_id
1 'polypeptide(L)'
;MDSDEKIHVHLVSVWRESSSFLSIGGKEGMLFLTDKHLMFVRKTERMKKWWKAVVTRQVVTLIQNSNVMISHDGYDEEDLMVDLENKKKTSEVSFNNILKMEIEKNSWGNALKLKMVEDGKKNDYQFTIVQDWVHYPLKDPTRFLKVNWTPFVDFIKERQTVSE
;
A
#
# COMPACT_ATOMS: atom_id res chain seq x y z
N MET A 1 13.51 -7.63 0.52
CA MET A 1 14.03 -6.40 1.12
C MET A 1 15.44 -6.71 1.50
N ASP A 2 16.39 -5.85 1.18
CA ASP A 2 17.75 -6.02 1.68
C ASP A 2 17.77 -5.79 3.19
N SER A 3 18.66 -6.48 3.91
CA SER A 3 18.67 -6.48 5.38
C SER A 3 18.92 -5.10 6.01
N ASP A 4 19.45 -4.15 5.25
CA ASP A 4 19.78 -2.80 5.68
C ASP A 4 18.74 -1.75 5.27
N GLU A 5 17.76 -2.11 4.44
CA GLU A 5 16.71 -1.18 4.02
C GLU A 5 15.86 -0.72 5.21
N LYS A 6 15.32 0.49 5.10
CA LYS A 6 14.47 1.14 6.11
C LYS A 6 13.10 1.44 5.58
N ILE A 7 12.10 1.33 6.46
CA ILE A 7 10.72 1.70 6.16
C ILE A 7 10.59 3.23 6.22
N HIS A 8 10.13 3.82 5.13
CA HIS A 8 9.80 5.26 5.05
C HIS A 8 8.30 5.50 5.11
N VAL A 9 7.51 4.55 4.61
CA VAL A 9 6.06 4.61 4.64
C VAL A 9 5.49 3.27 5.06
N HIS A 10 4.50 3.31 5.94
CA HIS A 10 3.69 2.17 6.34
C HIS A 10 2.23 2.61 6.39
N LEU A 11 1.44 2.16 5.41
CA LEU A 11 0.01 2.42 5.33
C LEU A 11 -0.76 1.13 5.59
N VAL A 12 -1.78 1.19 6.44
CA VAL A 12 -2.67 0.06 6.76
C VAL A 12 -4.07 0.24 6.15
N SER A 13 -4.88 -0.82 6.12
CA SER A 13 -6.20 -0.82 5.48
C SER A 13 -6.18 -0.25 4.05
N VAL A 14 -5.14 -0.59 3.29
CA VAL A 14 -5.02 -0.25 1.88
C VAL A 14 -5.77 -1.29 1.07
N TRP A 15 -6.73 -0.84 0.27
CA TRP A 15 -7.44 -1.66 -0.70
C TRP A 15 -6.69 -1.67 -2.02
N ARG A 16 -6.23 -2.86 -2.43
CA ARG A 16 -5.56 -3.09 -3.71
C ARG A 16 -6.47 -3.83 -4.67
N GLU A 17 -6.72 -3.24 -5.81
CA GLU A 17 -7.49 -3.82 -6.91
C GLU A 17 -6.57 -4.02 -8.12
N SER A 18 -6.72 -5.12 -8.84
CA SER A 18 -6.11 -5.27 -10.16
C SER A 18 -7.10 -4.87 -11.23
N SER A 19 -6.64 -4.17 -12.27
CA SER A 19 -7.49 -3.79 -13.42
C SER A 19 -7.70 -4.92 -14.44
N SER A 20 -7.27 -6.16 -14.15
CA SER A 20 -7.53 -7.31 -15.01
C SER A 20 -8.99 -7.78 -14.88
N PHE A 21 -9.63 -8.11 -16.01
CA PHE A 21 -11.02 -8.60 -16.07
C PHE A 21 -11.30 -9.90 -15.29
N LEU A 22 -10.27 -10.64 -14.85
CA LEU A 22 -10.38 -11.91 -14.13
C LEU A 22 -10.29 -11.78 -12.59
N SER A 23 -10.05 -10.59 -12.04
CA SER A 23 -9.96 -10.42 -10.58
C SER A 23 -11.31 -10.11 -9.96
N ILE A 24 -11.84 -11.06 -9.20
CA ILE A 24 -13.01 -10.87 -8.35
C ILE A 24 -12.55 -10.16 -7.07
N GLY A 25 -12.91 -8.89 -6.93
CA GLY A 25 -12.74 -8.08 -5.71
C GLY A 25 -11.31 -7.60 -5.42
N GLY A 26 -11.22 -6.52 -4.67
CA GLY A 26 -9.95 -6.03 -4.13
C GLY A 26 -9.49 -6.81 -2.90
N LYS A 27 -8.27 -6.49 -2.45
CA LYS A 27 -7.65 -7.11 -1.27
C LYS A 27 -7.20 -6.03 -0.31
N GLU A 28 -7.56 -6.17 0.95
CA GLU A 28 -7.04 -5.35 2.04
C GLU A 28 -5.62 -5.81 2.43
N GLY A 29 -4.74 -4.86 2.67
CA GLY A 29 -3.40 -5.12 3.15
C GLY A 29 -2.71 -3.87 3.69
N MET A 30 -1.40 -4.01 3.87
CA MET A 30 -0.47 -2.94 4.22
C MET A 30 0.36 -2.59 2.99
N LEU A 31 0.59 -1.31 2.77
CA LEU A 31 1.44 -0.80 1.70
C LEU A 31 2.66 -0.12 2.31
N PHE A 32 3.84 -0.49 1.84
CA PHE A 32 5.10 0.04 2.32
C PHE A 32 5.91 0.69 1.20
N LEU A 33 6.64 1.73 1.57
CA LEU A 33 7.85 2.17 0.87
C LEU A 33 9.03 1.92 1.77
N THR A 34 10.03 1.23 1.23
CA THR A 34 11.36 1.13 1.81
C THR A 34 12.33 2.01 1.04
N ASP A 35 13.64 1.89 1.30
CA ASP A 35 14.65 2.60 0.50
C ASP A 35 14.61 2.24 -1.00
N LYS A 36 14.21 1.02 -1.35
CA LYS A 36 14.33 0.51 -2.73
C LYS A 36 13.06 -0.13 -3.28
N HIS A 37 12.12 -0.47 -2.41
CA HIS A 37 10.99 -1.32 -2.75
C HIS A 37 9.65 -0.72 -2.36
N LEU A 38 8.67 -0.97 -3.22
CA LEU A 38 7.26 -0.91 -2.89
C LEU A 38 6.83 -2.32 -2.49
N MET A 39 6.17 -2.44 -1.35
CA MET A 39 5.70 -3.75 -0.87
C MET A 39 4.23 -3.70 -0.48
N PHE A 40 3.51 -4.78 -0.79
CA PHE A 40 2.13 -4.96 -0.36
C PHE A 40 1.97 -6.28 0.38
N VAL A 41 1.60 -6.20 1.66
CA VAL A 41 1.48 -7.35 2.57
C VAL A 41 0.01 -7.59 2.90
N ARG A 42 -0.48 -8.79 2.65
CA ARG A 42 -1.82 -9.24 3.08
C ARG A 42 -1.71 -10.15 4.29
N LYS A 43 -2.69 -10.06 5.19
CA LYS A 43 -2.81 -10.95 6.38
C LYS A 43 -1.49 -11.04 7.17
N THR A 44 -1.06 -9.89 7.68
CA THR A 44 0.08 -9.77 8.61
C THR A 44 -0.04 -10.70 9.81
N GLU A 45 1.10 -11.11 10.35
CA GLU A 45 1.19 -11.89 11.60
C GLU A 45 0.90 -11.04 12.85
N ARG A 46 0.77 -9.71 12.73
CA ARG A 46 0.39 -8.85 13.85
C ARG A 46 -1.03 -9.14 14.38
N MET A 47 -1.19 -8.94 15.68
CA MET A 47 -2.47 -9.15 16.37
C MET A 47 -3.58 -8.22 15.88
N LYS A 48 -4.82 -8.74 15.84
CA LYS A 48 -6.03 -7.97 15.48
C LYS A 48 -6.23 -6.69 16.31
N LYS A 49 -5.83 -6.70 17.58
CA LYS A 49 -5.94 -5.52 18.48
C LYS A 49 -5.01 -4.39 18.04
N TRP A 50 -3.78 -4.73 17.64
CA TRP A 50 -2.82 -3.78 17.08
C TRP A 50 -3.36 -3.20 15.77
N TRP A 51 -3.83 -4.07 14.85
CA TRP A 51 -4.43 -3.66 13.58
C TRP A 51 -5.54 -2.63 13.76
N LYS A 52 -6.53 -2.91 14.62
CA LYS A 52 -7.65 -2.00 14.87
C LYS A 52 -7.19 -0.63 15.40
N ALA A 53 -6.23 -0.62 16.30
CA ALA A 53 -5.70 0.62 16.87
C ALA A 53 -4.96 1.46 15.82
N VAL A 54 -4.10 0.82 15.01
CA VAL A 54 -3.30 1.51 13.99
C VAL A 54 -4.17 2.03 12.85
N VAL A 55 -5.14 1.24 12.36
CA VAL A 55 -6.10 1.71 11.35
C VAL A 55 -6.88 2.94 11.84
N THR A 56 -7.36 2.91 13.09
CA THR A 56 -8.10 4.04 13.66
C THR A 56 -7.24 5.31 13.71
N ARG A 57 -5.99 5.19 14.18
CA ARG A 57 -5.05 6.33 14.23
C ARG A 57 -4.72 6.86 12.84
N GLN A 58 -4.42 5.97 11.89
CA GLN A 58 -4.14 6.35 10.52
C GLN A 58 -5.29 7.17 9.91
N VAL A 59 -6.53 6.72 10.08
CA VAL A 59 -7.71 7.41 9.55
C VAL A 59 -7.79 8.83 10.12
N VAL A 60 -7.63 9.00 11.43
CA VAL A 60 -7.63 10.32 12.07
C VAL A 60 -6.48 11.19 11.53
N THR A 61 -5.26 10.65 11.48
CA THR A 61 -4.08 11.35 10.97
C THR A 61 -4.29 11.83 9.53
N LEU A 62 -4.80 10.96 8.65
CA LEU A 62 -4.96 11.26 7.22
C LEU A 62 -6.15 12.18 6.93
N ILE A 63 -7.15 12.23 7.81
CA ILE A 63 -8.23 13.24 7.76
C ILE A 63 -7.66 14.62 8.14
N GLN A 64 -6.79 14.69 9.14
CA GLN A 64 -6.19 15.96 9.60
C GLN A 64 -5.08 16.45 8.67
N ASN A 65 -4.28 15.54 8.13
CA ASN A 65 -3.21 15.80 7.19
C ASN A 65 -3.20 14.72 6.11
N SER A 66 -3.63 15.09 4.90
CA SER A 66 -3.76 14.17 3.78
C SER A 66 -2.45 13.52 3.29
N ASN A 67 -1.28 13.95 3.78
CA ASN A 67 0.01 13.40 3.38
C ASN A 67 0.16 11.93 3.80
N VAL A 68 0.36 11.03 2.83
CA VAL A 68 0.50 9.59 3.04
C VAL A 68 1.90 9.15 3.50
N MET A 69 2.88 10.06 3.57
CA MET A 69 4.23 9.76 4.05
C MET A 69 4.25 9.62 5.58
N ILE A 70 3.65 8.55 6.08
CA ILE A 70 3.54 8.25 7.51
C ILE A 70 4.04 6.84 7.82
N SER A 71 4.47 6.64 9.06
CA SER A 71 4.80 5.34 9.64
C SER A 71 4.01 5.12 10.94
N HIS A 72 4.04 3.89 11.46
CA HIS A 72 3.32 3.51 12.68
C HIS A 72 4.26 2.88 13.69
N ASP A 73 4.19 3.32 14.94
CA ASP A 73 4.92 2.69 16.03
C ASP A 73 4.48 1.24 16.25
N GLY A 74 5.43 0.40 16.66
CA GLY A 74 5.19 -1.02 16.96
C GLY A 74 5.04 -1.89 15.71
N TYR A 75 5.56 -1.46 14.57
CA TYR A 75 5.85 -2.30 13.42
C TYR A 75 7.13 -1.81 12.74
N ASP A 76 8.14 -2.65 12.66
CA ASP A 76 9.47 -2.31 12.16
C ASP A 76 9.93 -3.20 11.00
N GLU A 77 11.20 -3.07 10.63
CA GLU A 77 11.81 -3.86 9.57
C GLU A 77 11.83 -5.36 9.87
N GLU A 78 12.02 -5.78 11.12
CA GLU A 78 12.04 -7.20 11.50
C GLU A 78 10.65 -7.81 11.31
N ASP A 79 9.61 -7.09 11.71
CA ASP A 79 8.22 -7.50 11.48
C ASP A 79 7.88 -7.63 9.99
N LEU A 80 8.34 -6.66 9.19
CA LEU A 80 8.16 -6.69 7.74
C LEU A 80 8.86 -7.90 7.13
N MET A 81 10.09 -8.20 7.56
CA MET A 81 10.85 -9.35 7.08
C MET A 81 10.13 -10.66 7.36
N VAL A 82 9.57 -10.84 8.57
CA VAL A 82 8.75 -12.02 8.92
C VAL A 82 7.52 -12.12 8.01
N ASP A 83 6.79 -11.01 7.82
CA ASP A 83 5.61 -11.01 6.93
C ASP A 83 5.99 -11.33 5.47
N LEU A 84 7.17 -10.87 5.00
CA LEU A 84 7.69 -11.09 3.64
C LEU A 84 8.12 -12.53 3.35
N GLU A 85 8.33 -13.38 4.36
CA GLU A 85 8.59 -14.81 4.17
C GLU A 85 7.42 -15.51 3.46
N ASN A 86 6.19 -15.01 3.64
CA ASN A 86 5.01 -15.57 3.01
C ASN A 86 4.73 -14.99 1.61
N LYS A 87 5.51 -15.40 0.62
CA LYS A 87 5.40 -14.94 -0.79
C LYS A 87 4.02 -15.12 -1.43
N LYS A 88 3.15 -16.00 -0.90
CA LYS A 88 1.76 -16.15 -1.39
C LYS A 88 0.85 -14.98 -0.99
N LYS A 89 1.22 -14.23 0.04
CA LYS A 89 0.45 -13.12 0.62
C LYS A 89 1.09 -11.76 0.37
N THR A 90 2.38 -11.75 0.06
CA THR A 90 3.15 -10.53 -0.17
C THR A 90 3.40 -10.28 -1.64
N SER A 91 3.85 -9.07 -1.93
CA SER A 91 4.13 -8.51 -3.24
C SER A 91 5.27 -7.52 -3.01
N GLU A 92 6.36 -7.71 -3.70
CA GLU A 92 7.61 -6.98 -3.48
C GLU A 92 8.14 -6.55 -4.83
N VAL A 93 8.22 -5.24 -5.05
CA VAL A 93 8.55 -4.67 -6.34
C VAL A 93 9.59 -3.58 -6.15
N SER A 94 10.76 -3.75 -6.77
CA SER A 94 11.77 -2.69 -6.83
C SER A 94 11.20 -1.47 -7.54
N PHE A 95 11.57 -0.27 -7.12
CA PHE A 95 11.13 0.96 -7.78
C PHE A 95 11.40 0.97 -9.27
N ASN A 96 12.50 0.39 -9.74
CA ASN A 96 12.83 0.30 -11.16
C ASN A 96 11.86 -0.56 -11.98
N ASN A 97 11.09 -1.44 -11.32
CA ASN A 97 10.05 -2.24 -11.95
C ASN A 97 8.68 -1.55 -11.98
N ILE A 98 8.56 -0.33 -11.44
CA ILE A 98 7.35 0.49 -11.53
C ILE A 98 7.42 1.31 -12.82
N LEU A 99 6.63 0.93 -13.82
CA LEU A 99 6.66 1.50 -15.17
C LEU A 99 5.86 2.80 -15.29
N LYS A 100 4.77 2.91 -14.52
CA LYS A 100 3.88 4.09 -14.56
C LYS A 100 3.22 4.32 -13.21
N MET A 101 3.06 5.58 -12.86
CA MET A 101 2.37 6.04 -11.65
C MET A 101 1.39 7.14 -12.03
N GLU A 102 0.14 7.01 -11.61
CA GLU A 102 -0.91 8.01 -11.81
C GLU A 102 -1.69 8.21 -10.51
N ILE A 103 -2.13 9.45 -10.28
CA ILE A 103 -2.99 9.80 -9.15
C ILE A 103 -4.37 10.14 -9.70
N GLU A 104 -5.37 9.39 -9.28
CA GLU A 104 -6.75 9.65 -9.64
C GLU A 104 -7.50 10.27 -8.45
N LYS A 105 -8.16 11.39 -8.68
CA LYS A 105 -8.97 12.10 -7.68
C LYS A 105 -10.44 11.86 -7.98
N ASN A 106 -11.11 11.04 -7.16
CA ASN A 106 -12.53 10.76 -7.30
C ASN A 106 -13.33 11.49 -6.22
N SER A 107 -14.64 11.62 -6.45
CA SER A 107 -15.55 12.25 -5.48
C SER A 107 -15.59 11.52 -4.14
N TRP A 108 -15.31 10.21 -4.15
CA TRP A 108 -15.39 9.27 -3.03
C TRP A 108 -14.04 8.86 -2.41
N GLY A 109 -12.91 9.26 -3.01
CA GLY A 109 -11.56 8.92 -2.52
C GLY A 109 -10.48 9.22 -3.56
N ASN A 110 -9.21 9.24 -3.14
CA ASN A 110 -8.08 9.40 -4.06
C ASN A 110 -7.33 8.07 -4.20
N ALA A 111 -7.05 7.68 -5.44
CA ALA A 111 -6.41 6.43 -5.76
C ALA A 111 -5.01 6.64 -6.35
N LEU A 112 -4.09 5.73 -6.00
CA LEU A 112 -2.79 5.59 -6.64
C LEU A 112 -2.87 4.43 -7.63
N LYS A 113 -2.67 4.70 -8.91
CA LYS A 113 -2.61 3.67 -9.96
C LYS A 113 -1.16 3.42 -10.33
N LEU A 114 -0.75 2.15 -10.28
CA LEU A 114 0.60 1.70 -10.58
C LEU A 114 0.56 0.64 -11.68
N LYS A 115 1.36 0.83 -12.72
CA LYS A 115 1.72 -0.24 -13.68
C LYS A 115 3.12 -0.71 -13.33
N MET A 116 3.27 -1.99 -13.02
CA MET A 116 4.55 -2.54 -12.57
C MET A 116 4.81 -3.95 -13.07
N VAL A 117 6.09 -4.34 -13.10
CA VAL A 117 6.53 -5.71 -13.41
C VAL A 117 6.71 -6.47 -12.10
N GLU A 118 5.89 -7.50 -11.91
CA GLU A 118 5.92 -8.38 -10.75
C GLU A 118 5.96 -9.82 -11.26
N ASP A 119 6.94 -10.61 -10.79
CA ASP A 119 7.19 -11.98 -11.25
C ASP A 119 7.27 -12.12 -12.79
N GLY A 120 7.90 -11.14 -13.44
CA GLY A 120 8.04 -11.09 -14.90
C GLY A 120 6.76 -10.72 -15.67
N LYS A 121 5.66 -10.40 -14.98
CA LYS A 121 4.38 -10.03 -15.59
C LYS A 121 4.07 -8.56 -15.36
N LYS A 122 3.56 -7.89 -16.39
CA LYS A 122 3.02 -6.53 -16.25
C LYS A 122 1.67 -6.59 -15.57
N ASN A 123 1.55 -5.95 -14.42
CA ASN A 123 0.34 -5.85 -13.65
C ASN A 123 -0.02 -4.39 -13.43
N ASP A 124 -1.32 -4.11 -13.50
CA ASP A 124 -1.87 -2.80 -13.27
C ASP A 124 -2.71 -2.86 -11.98
N TYR A 125 -2.34 -2.04 -11.01
CA TYR A 125 -2.93 -2.02 -9.69
C TYR A 125 -3.45 -0.64 -9.32
N GLN A 126 -4.55 -0.62 -8.60
CA GLN A 126 -5.12 0.56 -7.96
C GLN A 126 -5.06 0.40 -6.44
N PHE A 127 -4.56 1.41 -5.75
CA PHE A 127 -4.45 1.47 -4.30
C PHE A 127 -5.29 2.62 -3.76
N THR A 128 -6.12 2.33 -2.77
CA THR A 128 -6.93 3.32 -2.05
C THR A 128 -6.85 3.04 -0.56
N ILE A 129 -6.98 4.07 0.28
CA ILE A 129 -6.99 3.87 1.75
C ILE A 129 -8.44 3.82 2.20
N VAL A 130 -8.83 2.71 2.82
CA VAL A 130 -10.21 2.51 3.28
C VAL A 130 -10.45 3.34 4.54
N GLN A 131 -11.57 4.05 4.56
CA GLN A 131 -12.05 4.77 5.72
C GLN A 131 -13.02 3.92 6.53
N ASP A 132 -14.01 3.34 5.85
CA ASP A 132 -15.10 2.59 6.47
C ASP A 132 -15.41 1.29 5.71
N TRP A 133 -15.94 0.31 6.43
CA TRP A 133 -16.27 -1.02 5.93
C TRP A 133 -17.74 -1.34 6.13
N VAL A 134 -18.34 -2.06 5.19
CA VAL A 134 -19.54 -2.86 5.46
C VAL A 134 -19.10 -4.26 5.88
N HIS A 135 -19.77 -4.83 6.88
CA HIS A 135 -19.43 -6.15 7.42
C HIS A 135 -20.35 -7.28 6.94
N TYR A 136 -21.50 -6.96 6.32
CA TYR A 136 -22.49 -7.94 5.85
C TYR A 136 -23.17 -7.44 4.56
N PRO A 137 -23.49 -8.33 3.58
CA PRO A 137 -23.26 -9.78 3.55
C PRO A 137 -21.82 -10.21 3.19
N LEU A 138 -21.01 -9.29 2.65
CA LEU A 138 -19.58 -9.50 2.38
C LEU A 138 -18.80 -8.29 2.90
N LYS A 139 -17.57 -8.51 3.38
CA LYS A 139 -16.69 -7.42 3.85
C LYS A 139 -16.17 -6.65 2.64
N ASP A 140 -16.62 -5.41 2.46
CA ASP A 140 -16.25 -4.53 1.34
C ASP A 140 -16.07 -3.08 1.84
N PRO A 141 -15.14 -2.28 1.28
CA PRO A 141 -15.04 -0.87 1.62
C PRO A 141 -16.30 -0.11 1.21
N THR A 142 -16.80 0.75 2.10
CA THR A 142 -17.92 1.66 1.77
C THR A 142 -17.46 3.08 1.49
N ARG A 143 -16.28 3.44 2.02
CA ARG A 143 -15.71 4.78 1.89
C ARG A 143 -14.20 4.72 1.87
N PHE A 144 -13.60 5.62 1.11
CA PHE A 144 -12.17 5.76 0.99
C PHE A 144 -11.73 7.18 1.38
N LEU A 145 -10.51 7.30 1.86
CA LEU A 145 -9.94 8.60 2.23
C LEU A 145 -9.51 9.40 0.99
N LYS A 146 -9.65 10.72 1.09
CA LYS A 146 -9.09 11.68 0.13
C LYS A 146 -7.69 12.09 0.58
N VAL A 147 -6.69 11.32 0.14
CA VAL A 147 -5.29 11.51 0.54
C VAL A 147 -4.43 12.09 -0.58
N ASN A 148 -3.31 12.69 -0.22
CA ASN A 148 -2.31 13.21 -1.14
C ASN A 148 -1.23 12.16 -1.41
N TRP A 149 -1.31 11.49 -2.56
CA TRP A 149 -0.33 10.51 -3.04
C TRP A 149 0.91 11.12 -3.69
N THR A 150 0.94 12.43 -3.93
CA THR A 150 2.04 13.12 -4.62
C THR A 150 3.41 12.85 -3.99
N PRO A 151 3.63 13.06 -2.67
CA PRO A 151 4.95 12.82 -2.07
C PRO A 151 5.37 11.35 -2.10
N PHE A 152 4.41 10.41 -2.12
CA PHE A 152 4.68 8.98 -2.28
C PHE A 152 5.23 8.67 -3.67
N VAL A 153 4.62 9.25 -4.71
CA VAL A 153 5.08 9.12 -6.10
C VAL A 153 6.44 9.78 -6.29
N ASP A 154 6.63 10.97 -5.75
CA ASP A 154 7.89 11.71 -5.85
C ASP A 154 9.03 10.93 -5.19
N PHE A 155 8.79 10.36 -4.00
CA PHE A 155 9.76 9.52 -3.30
C PHE A 155 10.26 8.34 -4.15
N ILE A 156 9.34 7.65 -4.84
CA ILE A 156 9.69 6.55 -5.75
C ILE A 156 10.51 7.07 -6.92
N LYS A 157 10.06 8.14 -7.59
CA LYS A 157 10.73 8.70 -8.78
C LYS A 157 12.16 9.14 -8.50
N GLU A 158 12.39 9.78 -7.36
CA GLU A 158 13.73 10.22 -6.94
C GLU A 158 14.72 9.07 -6.78
N ARG A 159 14.22 7.85 -6.53
CA ARG A 159 15.01 6.63 -6.29
C ARG A 159 14.99 5.66 -7.46
N GLN A 160 14.22 5.95 -8.50
CA GLN A 160 14.34 5.21 -9.76
C GLN A 160 15.66 5.61 -10.42
N THR A 161 16.51 4.63 -10.70
CA THR A 161 17.69 4.88 -11.51
C THR A 161 17.23 5.11 -12.95
N VAL A 162 17.41 6.33 -13.46
CA VAL A 162 17.19 6.61 -14.87
C VAL A 162 18.24 5.84 -15.67
N SER A 163 17.83 4.76 -16.33
CA SER A 163 18.66 4.19 -17.39
C SER A 163 18.53 5.12 -18.60
N GLU A 164 19.59 5.87 -18.90
CA GLU A 164 19.78 6.58 -20.17
C GLU A 164 19.77 5.61 -21.37
#